data_AF-A0A7C3W709-F1
#
_entry.id   AF-A0A7C3W709-F1
#
_cell.length_a   1.000
_cell.length_b   1.000
_cell.length_c   1.000
_cell.angle_alpha   90.00
_cell.angle_beta   90.00
_cell.angle_gamma   90.00
#
_symmetry.space_group_name_H-M   'P 1'
#
loop_
_entity.id
_entity.type
_entity.pdbx_description
1 polymer ?
#
loop_
_entity_poly.entity_id
_entity_poly.type
_entity_poly.pdbx_seq_one_letter_code
_entity_poly.pdbx_strand_id
1 'polypeptide(L)'
;LAEELDLTPARVGQLRTAAVRPASLDAPIGDDESNSFAEVVQDERAEHPYEKLEEKTVNVMLEDMLTRLEPREAAILRYRFGLDGGSERTLEEVGATFGVTRERIRQIQNIALAKLRRMIEKLEGRPR
;
A
#
# COMPACT_ATOMS: atom_id res chain seq x y z
N LEU A 1 -23.68 -17.35 -35.68
CA LEU A 1 -22.22 -17.20 -35.47
C LEU A 1 -21.69 -18.17 -34.41
N ALA A 2 -22.17 -18.14 -33.16
CA ALA A 2 -21.77 -19.15 -32.16
C ALA A 2 -22.32 -20.56 -32.48
N GLU A 3 -23.62 -20.65 -32.79
CA GLU A 3 -24.28 -21.90 -33.23
C GLU A 3 -23.73 -22.41 -34.57
N GLU A 4 -23.48 -21.50 -35.53
CA GLU A 4 -22.90 -21.83 -36.85
C GLU A 4 -21.47 -22.40 -36.76
N LEU A 5 -20.74 -22.09 -35.68
CA LEU A 5 -19.35 -22.49 -35.49
C LEU A 5 -19.18 -23.61 -34.44
N ASP A 6 -20.28 -24.15 -33.89
CA ASP A 6 -20.27 -25.09 -32.75
C ASP A 6 -19.44 -24.59 -31.55
N LEU A 7 -19.47 -23.27 -31.30
CA LEU A 7 -18.73 -22.64 -30.20
C LEU A 7 -19.68 -21.96 -29.22
N THR A 8 -19.26 -21.86 -27.95
CA THR A 8 -20.00 -21.07 -26.96
C THR A 8 -19.88 -19.57 -27.29
N PRO A 9 -20.92 -18.76 -27.03
CA PRO A 9 -20.87 -17.31 -27.24
C PRO A 9 -19.70 -16.63 -26.53
N ALA A 10 -19.34 -17.11 -25.32
CA ALA A 10 -18.17 -16.65 -24.59
C ALA A 10 -16.86 -16.93 -25.35
N ARG A 11 -16.73 -18.10 -25.97
CA ARG A 11 -15.55 -18.47 -26.75
C ARG A 11 -15.43 -17.67 -28.04
N VAL A 12 -16.56 -17.38 -28.70
CA VAL A 12 -16.60 -16.49 -29.86
C VAL A 12 -16.20 -15.06 -29.47
N GLY A 13 -16.63 -14.57 -28.30
CA GLY A 13 -16.21 -13.28 -27.77
C GLY A 13 -14.70 -13.20 -27.57
N GLN A 14 -14.10 -14.20 -26.91
CA GLN A 14 -12.65 -14.27 -26.71
C GLN A 14 -11.87 -14.30 -28.02
N LEU A 15 -12.32 -15.11 -28.99
CA LEU A 15 -11.68 -15.20 -30.31
C LEU A 15 -11.77 -13.87 -31.08
N ARG A 16 -12.89 -13.15 -30.97
CA ARG A 16 -13.03 -11.82 -31.58
C ARG A 16 -12.09 -10.80 -30.94
N THR A 17 -11.94 -10.81 -29.62
CA THR A 17 -10.99 -9.93 -28.92
C THR A 17 -9.55 -10.26 -29.30
N ALA A 18 -9.20 -11.54 -29.40
CA ALA A 18 -7.86 -11.98 -29.79
C ALA A 18 -7.51 -11.69 -31.26
N ALA A 19 -8.52 -11.60 -32.13
CA ALA A 19 -8.35 -11.26 -33.54
C ALA A 19 -8.20 -9.75 -33.80
N VAL A 20 -8.36 -8.90 -32.77
CA VAL A 20 -8.11 -7.46 -32.88
C VAL A 20 -6.62 -7.23 -33.12
N ARG A 21 -6.27 -6.56 -34.22
CA ARG A 21 -4.88 -6.16 -34.48
C ARG A 21 -4.50 -5.02 -33.54
N PRO A 22 -3.31 -5.07 -32.92
CA PRO A 22 -2.82 -3.97 -32.10
C PRO A 22 -2.66 -2.70 -32.95
N ALA A 23 -3.08 -1.56 -32.40
CA ALA A 23 -2.82 -0.26 -33.01
C ALA A 23 -1.36 0.16 -32.75
N SER A 24 -0.80 0.97 -33.65
CA SER A 24 0.52 1.57 -33.45
C SER A 24 0.44 2.66 -32.39
N LEU A 25 1.43 2.71 -31.48
CA LEU A 25 1.56 3.82 -30.53
C LEU A 25 1.99 5.13 -31.22
N ASP A 26 2.64 5.05 -32.38
CA ASP A 26 3.04 6.22 -33.18
C ASP A 26 1.92 6.76 -34.08
N ALA A 27 0.74 6.13 -34.06
CA ALA A 27 -0.38 6.63 -34.85
C ALA A 27 -0.87 7.97 -34.26
N PRO A 28 -1.17 8.98 -35.10
CA PRO A 28 -1.68 10.27 -34.64
C PRO A 28 -3.08 10.12 -34.03
N ILE A 29 -3.37 10.93 -33.02
CA ILE A 29 -4.70 11.03 -32.41
C ILE A 29 -5.42 12.26 -32.97
N GLY A 30 -6.47 12.05 -33.77
CA GLY A 30 -7.25 13.13 -34.37
C GLY A 30 -6.56 13.76 -35.58
N ASP A 31 -6.93 15.00 -35.90
CA ASP A 31 -6.40 15.76 -37.06
C ASP A 31 -5.08 16.49 -36.74
N ASP A 32 -4.60 16.42 -35.50
CA ASP A 32 -3.38 17.09 -35.06
C ASP A 32 -2.21 16.10 -35.09
N GLU A 33 -1.25 16.32 -35.99
CA GLU A 33 -0.07 15.44 -36.16
C GLU A 33 0.89 15.49 -34.96
N SER A 34 0.66 16.39 -33.99
CA SER A 34 1.53 16.55 -32.83
C SER A 34 1.32 15.52 -31.73
N ASN A 35 0.17 14.84 -31.68
CA ASN A 35 -0.19 13.96 -30.57
C ASN A 35 -0.26 12.50 -31.04
N SER A 36 0.54 11.63 -30.44
CA SER A 36 0.54 10.19 -30.72
C SER A 36 -0.11 9.37 -29.60
N PHE A 37 -0.55 8.14 -29.90
CA PHE A 37 -1.05 7.23 -28.86
C PHE A 37 -0.04 6.96 -27.75
N ALA A 38 1.26 6.98 -28.05
CA ALA A 38 2.34 6.82 -27.08
C ALA A 38 2.32 7.91 -25.99
N GLU A 39 1.88 9.13 -26.32
CA GLU A 39 1.92 10.28 -25.40
C GLU A 39 0.71 10.35 -24.46
N VAL A 40 -0.37 9.63 -24.78
CA VAL A 40 -1.62 9.64 -24.02
C VAL A 40 -1.77 8.37 -23.16
N VAL A 41 -1.11 7.28 -23.54
CA VAL A 41 -1.15 6.04 -22.77
C VAL A 41 -0.39 6.23 -21.45
N GLN A 42 -1.13 6.32 -20.35
CA GLN A 42 -0.57 6.38 -19.01
C GLN A 42 0.21 5.09 -18.71
N ASP A 43 1.45 5.23 -18.23
CA ASP A 43 2.18 4.10 -17.69
C ASP A 43 1.63 3.75 -16.30
N GLU A 44 0.81 2.71 -16.23
CA GLU A 44 0.26 2.18 -14.97
C GLU A 44 1.33 1.61 -14.02
N ARG A 45 2.58 1.42 -14.50
CA ARG A 45 3.72 0.95 -13.68
C ARG A 45 4.67 2.06 -13.27
N ALA A 46 4.42 3.30 -13.68
CA ALA A 46 5.27 4.42 -13.30
C ALA A 46 5.07 4.78 -11.82
N GLU A 47 6.15 4.74 -11.04
CA GLU A 47 6.13 5.20 -9.64
C GLU A 47 5.94 6.74 -9.60
N HIS A 48 4.85 7.21 -9.02
CA HIS A 48 4.60 8.66 -8.95
C HIS A 48 5.44 9.30 -7.82
N PRO A 49 6.18 10.40 -8.09
CA PRO A 49 6.96 11.10 -7.06
C PRO A 49 6.15 11.55 -5.85
N TYR A 50 4.85 11.79 -6.05
CA TYR A 50 3.90 12.15 -5.00
C TYR A 50 3.66 10.99 -4.01
N GLU A 51 3.54 9.76 -4.50
CA GLU A 51 3.37 8.55 -3.66
C GLU A 51 4.61 8.34 -2.76
N LYS A 52 5.82 8.53 -3.32
CA LYS A 52 7.08 8.47 -2.55
C LYS A 52 7.17 9.54 -1.46
N LEU A 53 6.59 10.71 -1.68
CA LEU A 53 6.55 11.78 -0.69
C LEU A 53 5.55 11.47 0.42
N GLU A 54 4.40 10.88 0.07
CA GLU A 54 3.40 10.44 1.04
C GLU A 54 3.96 9.36 1.98
N GLU A 55 4.61 8.32 1.44
CA GLU A 55 5.24 7.27 2.25
C GLU A 55 6.28 7.81 3.23
N LYS A 56 7.15 8.72 2.77
CA LYS A 56 8.14 9.38 3.64
C LYS A 56 7.48 10.20 4.74
N THR A 57 6.40 10.90 4.40
CA THR A 57 5.65 11.71 5.37
C THR A 57 5.01 10.84 6.45
N VAL A 58 4.38 9.73 6.05
CA VAL A 58 3.78 8.76 6.97
C VAL A 58 4.82 8.17 7.92
N ASN A 59 5.99 7.78 7.40
CA ASN A 59 7.07 7.22 8.23
C ASN A 59 7.62 8.24 9.24
N VAL A 60 7.81 9.50 8.84
CA VAL A 60 8.26 10.56 9.75
C VAL A 60 7.22 10.82 10.85
N MET A 61 5.92 10.85 10.49
CA MET A 61 4.84 11.02 11.47
C MET A 61 4.78 9.86 12.46
N LEU A 62 4.89 8.62 11.97
CA LEU A 62 4.92 7.43 12.82
C LEU A 62 6.09 7.48 13.80
N GLU A 63 7.28 7.87 13.33
CA GLU A 63 8.47 7.97 14.17
C GLU A 63 8.32 9.03 15.27
N ASP A 64 7.81 10.22 14.93
CA ASP A 64 7.47 11.27 15.91
C ASP A 64 6.45 10.77 16.95
N MET A 65 5.41 10.05 16.53
CA MET A 65 4.45 9.46 17.47
C MET A 65 5.07 8.42 18.40
N LEU A 66 5.95 7.56 17.88
CA LEU A 66 6.65 6.56 18.69
C LEU A 66 7.56 7.22 19.73
N THR A 67 8.19 8.37 19.42
CA THR A 67 9.01 9.11 20.40
C THR A 67 8.22 9.69 21.57
N ARG A 68 6.89 9.84 21.43
CA ARG A 68 6.00 10.35 22.48
C ARG A 68 5.43 9.26 23.38
N LEU A 69 5.67 7.99 23.05
CA LEU A 69 5.34 6.86 23.91
C LEU A 69 6.41 6.69 24.99
N GLU A 70 6.07 5.93 26.03
CA GLU A 70 7.09 5.49 26.99
C GLU A 70 8.16 4.67 26.27
N PRO A 71 9.46 4.80 26.61
CA PRO A 71 10.55 4.13 25.88
C PRO A 71 10.34 2.62 25.74
N ARG A 72 9.78 1.98 26.77
CA ARG A 72 9.48 0.55 26.76
C ARG A 72 8.30 0.20 25.84
N GLU A 73 7.29 1.04 25.75
CA GLU A 73 6.15 0.87 24.83
C GLU A 73 6.61 1.00 23.38
N ALA A 74 7.37 2.05 23.08
CA ALA A 74 7.94 2.29 21.75
C ALA A 74 8.82 1.12 21.31
N ALA A 75 9.72 0.64 22.18
CA ALA A 75 10.58 -0.50 21.90
C ALA A 75 9.78 -1.78 21.61
N ILE A 76 8.76 -2.08 22.41
CA ILE A 76 7.89 -3.25 22.19
C ILE A 76 7.18 -3.17 20.84
N LEU A 77 6.64 -2.00 20.47
CA LEU A 77 5.99 -1.82 19.17
C LEU A 77 7.00 -1.94 18.01
N ARG A 78 8.19 -1.35 18.13
CA ARG A 78 9.25 -1.48 17.11
C ARG A 78 9.60 -2.94 16.85
N TYR A 79 9.84 -3.71 17.91
CA TYR A 79 10.14 -5.15 17.77
C TYR A 79 8.96 -5.94 17.20
N ARG A 80 7.74 -5.66 17.67
CA ARG A 80 6.53 -6.38 17.26
C ARG A 80 6.24 -6.22 15.78
N PHE A 81 6.42 -5.00 15.25
CA PHE A 81 6.05 -4.63 13.88
C PHE A 81 7.25 -4.48 12.94
N GLY A 82 8.47 -4.84 13.36
CA GLY A 82 9.66 -4.74 12.51
C GLY A 82 10.11 -3.32 12.18
N LEU A 83 9.69 -2.33 12.97
CA LEU A 83 10.05 -0.92 12.75
C LEU A 83 11.50 -0.61 13.17
N ASP A 84 12.22 -1.61 13.67
CA ASP A 84 13.65 -1.60 13.94
C ASP A 84 14.49 -2.02 12.72
N GLY A 85 13.85 -2.25 11.56
CA GLY A 85 14.50 -2.79 10.36
C GLY A 85 14.60 -4.33 10.34
N GLY A 86 14.01 -4.99 11.35
CA GLY A 86 13.84 -6.44 11.38
C GLY A 86 12.50 -6.89 10.80
N SER A 87 12.25 -8.20 10.84
CA SER A 87 10.93 -8.75 10.56
C SER A 87 9.97 -8.50 11.73
N GLU A 88 8.66 -8.57 11.45
CA GLU A 88 7.67 -8.69 12.51
C GLU A 88 7.96 -9.89 13.41
N ARG A 89 7.64 -9.74 14.70
CA ARG A 89 7.85 -10.77 15.72
C ARG A 89 6.52 -11.09 16.41
N THR A 90 6.35 -12.30 16.89
CA THR A 90 5.17 -12.71 17.66
C THR A 90 5.19 -12.13 19.08
N LEU A 91 4.04 -12.13 19.76
CA LEU A 91 3.96 -11.71 21.16
C LEU A 91 4.84 -12.56 22.08
N GLU A 92 5.06 -13.82 21.74
CA GLU A 92 5.89 -14.76 22.50
C GLU A 92 7.38 -14.44 22.32
N GLU A 93 7.83 -14.21 21.08
CA GLU A 93 9.21 -13.81 20.77
C GLU A 93 9.59 -12.46 21.40
N VAL A 94 8.67 -11.49 21.33
CA VAL A 94 8.85 -10.20 22.00
C VAL A 94 8.86 -10.39 23.52
N GLY A 95 7.98 -11.24 24.06
CA GLY A 95 7.95 -11.57 25.48
C GLY A 95 9.29 -12.13 25.97
N ALA A 96 9.85 -13.08 25.22
CA ALA A 96 11.17 -13.66 25.50
C ALA A 96 12.28 -12.60 25.49
N THR A 97 12.27 -11.70 24.50
CA THR A 97 13.26 -10.62 24.36
C THR A 97 13.21 -9.63 25.53
N PHE A 98 12.01 -9.29 26.00
CA PHE A 98 11.79 -8.29 27.06
C PHE A 98 11.65 -8.89 28.47
N GLY A 99 11.84 -10.20 28.61
CA GLY A 99 11.78 -10.91 29.89
C GLY A 99 10.41 -10.87 30.55
N VAL A 100 9.33 -10.86 29.76
CA VAL A 100 7.94 -10.77 30.25
C VAL A 100 7.03 -11.75 29.55
N THR A 101 5.87 -12.03 30.14
CA THR A 101 4.91 -12.97 29.56
C THR A 101 4.30 -12.42 28.26
N ARG A 102 3.87 -13.32 27.37
CA ARG A 102 3.07 -13.00 26.18
C ARG A 102 1.90 -12.07 26.48
N GLU A 103 1.17 -12.39 27.55
CA GLU A 103 0.00 -11.60 27.96
C GLU A 103 0.40 -10.19 28.41
N ARG A 104 1.56 -10.05 29.08
CA ARG A 104 2.08 -8.73 29.43
C ARG A 104 2.43 -7.91 28.19
N ILE A 105 3.04 -8.51 27.17
CA ILE A 105 3.28 -7.84 25.88
C ILE A 105 1.96 -7.40 25.24
N ARG A 106 0.95 -8.28 25.20
CA ARG A 106 -0.38 -7.95 24.65
C ARG A 106 -1.01 -6.74 25.34
N GLN A 107 -0.93 -6.68 26.67
CA GLN A 107 -1.45 -5.55 27.45
C GLN A 107 -0.71 -4.25 27.09
N ILE A 108 0.62 -4.27 27.09
CA ILE A 108 1.42 -3.09 26.77
C ILE A 108 1.14 -2.63 25.33
N GLN A 109 1.06 -3.57 24.39
CA GLN A 109 0.73 -3.28 23.00
C GLN A 109 -0.63 -2.57 22.88
N ASN A 110 -1.67 -3.08 23.53
CA ASN A 110 -3.01 -2.49 23.47
C ASN A 110 -3.03 -1.06 24.04
N ILE A 111 -2.32 -0.83 25.14
CA ILE A 111 -2.20 0.50 25.76
C ILE A 111 -1.49 1.45 24.80
N ALA A 112 -0.37 1.04 24.23
CA ALA A 112 0.41 1.86 23.30
C ALA A 112 -0.37 2.15 22.01
N LEU A 113 -1.04 1.16 21.42
CA LEU A 113 -1.90 1.35 20.25
C LEU A 113 -3.07 2.30 20.53
N ALA A 114 -3.67 2.23 21.72
CA ALA A 114 -4.72 3.17 22.12
C ALA A 114 -4.19 4.61 22.23
N LYS A 115 -2.96 4.81 22.73
CA LYS A 115 -2.30 6.13 22.75
C LYS A 115 -2.04 6.64 21.33
N LEU A 116 -1.51 5.79 20.44
CA LEU A 116 -1.27 6.13 19.03
C LEU A 116 -2.56 6.56 18.32
N ARG A 117 -3.66 5.81 18.49
CA ARG A 117 -4.97 6.15 17.91
C ARG A 117 -5.44 7.54 18.34
N ARG A 118 -5.36 7.86 19.63
CA ARG A 118 -5.73 9.19 20.15
C ARG A 118 -4.86 10.32 19.58
N MET A 119 -3.58 10.05 19.26
CA MET A 119 -2.72 11.05 18.64
C MET A 119 -3.10 11.29 17.18
N ILE A 120 -3.48 10.24 16.45
CA ILE A 120 -3.99 10.33 15.08
C ILE A 120 -5.31 11.12 15.04
N GLU A 121 -6.27 10.79 15.89
CA GLU A 121 -7.56 11.51 15.99
C GLU A 121 -7.36 13.02 16.24
N LYS A 122 -6.36 13.39 17.06
CA LYS A 122 -6.01 14.81 17.32
C LYS A 122 -5.38 15.51 16.11
N LEU A 123 -4.64 14.78 15.27
CA LEU A 123 -4.06 15.32 14.04
C LEU A 123 -5.14 15.54 12.99
N GLU A 124 -6.07 14.60 12.84
CA GLU A 124 -7.19 14.69 11.90
C GLU A 124 -8.22 15.74 12.32
N GLY A 125 -8.44 15.93 13.63
CA GLY A 125 -9.36 16.94 14.17
C GLY A 125 -8.83 18.37 14.22
N ARG A 126 -7.60 18.63 13.75
CA ARG A 126 -7.03 19.98 13.73
C ARG A 126 -7.49 20.70 12.45
N PRO A 127 -8.22 21.82 12.53
CA PRO A 127 -8.53 22.60 11.32
C PRO A 127 -7.21 23.04 10.68
N ARG A 128 -7.08 22.81 9.37
CA ARG A 128 -5.94 23.27 8.56
C ARG A 128 -5.86 24.79 8.56
#